data_AF-A0A139MFK1-F1
#
_entry.id   AF-A0A139MFK1-F1
#
_cell.length_a   1.000
_cell.length_b   1.000
_cell.length_c   1.000
_cell.angle_alpha   90.00
_cell.angle_beta   90.00
_cell.angle_gamma   90.00
#
_symmetry.space_group_name_H-M   'P 1'
#
loop_
_entity.id
_entity.type
_entity.pdbx_description
1 polymer ?
#
loop_
_entity_poly.entity_id
_entity_poly.type
_entity_poly.pdbx_seq_one_letter_code
_entity_poly.pdbx_strand_id
1 'polypeptide(L)' 'MCLAACLWANIDKVYYGCTIADNAMIGFRDQRFDELMGGRKNLPKDYLVQLNHDDCLKLFKDYQEMTHNLY' A
#
# COMPACT_ATOMS: atom_id res chain seq x y z
N MET A 1 -2.81 -7.13 -6.06
CA MET A 1 -2.67 -6.95 -7.53
C MET A 1 -1.32 -6.32 -7.88
N CYS A 2 -1.08 -5.05 -7.54
CA CYS A 2 0.11 -4.31 -8.02
C CYS A 2 1.45 -4.94 -7.61
N LEU A 3 1.54 -5.56 -6.42
CA LEU A 3 2.75 -6.29 -6.00
C LEU A 3 3.12 -7.41 -6.99
N ALA A 4 2.13 -8.17 -7.48
CA ALA A 4 2.38 -9.21 -8.47
C ALA A 4 2.85 -8.61 -9.80
N ALA A 5 2.33 -7.44 -10.20
CA ALA A 5 2.79 -6.75 -11.40
C ALA A 5 4.25 -6.28 -11.28
N CYS A 6 4.67 -5.77 -10.11
CA CYS A 6 6.06 -5.41 -9.86
C CYS A 6 7.00 -6.62 -9.97
N LEU A 7 6.61 -7.77 -9.40
CA LEU A 7 7.37 -9.02 -9.50
C LEU A 7 7.47 -9.51 -10.94
N TRP A 8 6.35 -9.50 -11.68
CA TRP A 8 6.32 -9.86 -13.10
C TRP A 8 7.20 -8.97 -13.97
N ALA A 9 7.30 -7.68 -13.64
CA ALA A 9 8.14 -6.73 -14.35
C ALA A 9 9.63 -6.82 -13.97
N ASN A 10 10.02 -7.74 -13.07
CA ASN A 10 11.37 -7.86 -12.52
C ASN A 10 11.87 -6.55 -11.88
N ILE A 11 10.98 -5.82 -11.20
CA ILE A 11 11.41 -4.66 -10.40
C ILE A 11 12.18 -5.17 -9.20
N ASP A 12 13.43 -4.74 -9.03
CA ASP A 12 14.32 -5.25 -7.97
C ASP A 12 14.01 -4.71 -6.57
N LYS A 13 13.47 -3.49 -6.48
CA LYS A 13 13.17 -2.82 -5.21
C LYS A 13 12.03 -1.83 -5.33
N VAL A 14 11.14 -1.84 -4.34
CA VAL A 14 9.97 -0.96 -4.27
C VAL A 14 10.01 -0.14 -2.99
N TYR A 15 10.00 1.17 -3.15
CA TYR A 15 9.84 2.12 -2.05
C TYR A 15 8.38 2.53 -1.94
N TYR A 16 7.84 2.51 -0.73
CA TYR A 16 6.43 2.81 -0.49
C TYR A 16 6.25 3.70 0.74
N GLY A 17 5.18 4.49 0.75
CA GLY A 17 4.85 5.39 1.86
C GLY A 17 3.95 4.73 2.90
N CYS A 18 2.69 4.51 2.52
CA CYS A 18 1.65 3.95 3.40
C CYS A 18 1.65 2.41 3.40
N THR A 19 1.36 1.83 4.57
CA THR A 19 1.17 0.40 4.74
C THR A 19 -0.21 -0.04 4.26
N ILE A 20 -0.41 -1.36 4.14
CA ILE A 20 -1.73 -1.95 3.88
C ILE A 20 -2.74 -1.56 4.96
N ALA A 21 -2.31 -1.48 6.22
CA ALA A 21 -3.19 -1.11 7.32
C ALA A 21 -3.65 0.35 7.19
N ASP A 22 -2.76 1.24 6.75
CA ASP A 22 -3.10 2.65 6.53
C ASP A 22 -4.14 2.80 5.42
N ASN A 23 -4.03 2.04 4.34
CA ASN A 23 -4.98 2.07 3.22
C ASN A 23 -6.43 1.79 3.69
N ALA A 24 -6.60 0.93 4.70
CA ALA A 24 -7.91 0.63 5.26
C ALA A 24 -8.57 1.86 5.92
N MET A 25 -7.79 2.83 6.42
CA MET A 25 -8.33 4.05 7.03
C MET A 25 -9.16 4.89 6.05
N ILE A 26 -8.84 4.83 4.76
CA ILE A 26 -9.54 5.55 3.70
C ILE A 26 -10.42 4.61 2.85
N GLY A 27 -10.74 3.42 3.37
CA GLY A 27 -11.75 2.52 2.79
C GLY A 27 -11.22 1.54 1.73
N PHE A 28 -9.91 1.48 1.49
CA PHE A 28 -9.35 0.45 0.59
C PHE A 28 -9.27 -0.92 1.28
N ARG A 29 -9.29 -1.97 0.47
CA ARG A 29 -9.44 -3.37 0.91
C ARG A 29 -8.19 -4.22 0.67
N ASP A 30 -7.03 -3.59 0.61
CA ASP A 30 -5.76 -4.25 0.30
C ASP A 30 -5.44 -5.43 1.21
N GLN A 31 -5.79 -5.34 2.51
CA GLN A 31 -5.55 -6.39 3.49
C GLN A 31 -6.15 -7.73 3.06
N ARG A 32 -7.39 -7.72 2.58
CA ARG A 32 -8.06 -8.95 2.15
C ARG A 32 -7.33 -9.64 1.01
N PHE A 33 -6.79 -8.86 0.07
CA PHE A 33 -6.04 -9.39 -1.05
C PHE A 33 -4.65 -9.86 -0.62
N ASP A 34 -4.00 -9.19 0.32
CA ASP A 34 -2.69 -9.62 0.86
C ASP A 34 -2.79 -10.98 1.56
N GLU A 35 -3.85 -11.19 2.36
CA GLU A 35 -4.15 -12.46 3.00
C GLU A 35 -4.36 -13.60 1.98
N LEU A 36 -5.16 -13.35 0.93
CA LEU A 36 -5.41 -14.33 -0.13
C LEU A 36 -4.14 -14.71 -0.91
N MET A 37 -3.14 -13.83 -0.96
CA MET A 37 -1.84 -14.07 -1.59
C MET A 37 -0.84 -14.79 -0.66
N GLY A 38 -1.23 -15.12 0.57
CA GLY A 38 -0.36 -15.79 1.54
C GLY A 38 0.62 -14.86 2.26
N GLY A 39 0.36 -13.55 2.21
CA GLY A 39 1.20 -12.51 2.81
C GLY A 39 2.54 -12.29 2.08
N ARG A 40 3.48 -11.63 2.77
CA ARG A 40 4.72 -11.08 2.17
C ARG A 40 6.01 -11.78 2.62
N LYS A 41 5.89 -12.88 3.35
CA LYS A 41 7.01 -13.59 4.00
C LYS A 41 8.05 -14.17 3.04
N ASN A 42 7.66 -14.42 1.79
CA ASN A 42 8.53 -15.04 0.77
C ASN A 42 9.22 -14.00 -0.13
N LEU A 43 9.00 -12.70 0.11
CA LEU A 43 9.69 -11.65 -0.64
C LEU A 43 11.18 -11.61 -0.25
N PRO A 44 12.07 -11.23 -1.17
CA PRO A 44 13.46 -10.94 -0.83
C PRO A 44 13.55 -9.94 0.33
N LYS A 45 14.57 -10.09 1.17
CA LYS A 45 14.87 -9.12 2.21
C LYS A 45 15.08 -7.75 1.55
N ASP A 46 14.50 -6.70 2.13
CA ASP A 46 14.60 -5.32 1.65
C ASP A 46 13.96 -5.05 0.27
N TYR A 47 13.15 -5.98 -0.26
CA TYR A 47 12.39 -5.78 -1.50
C TYR A 47 11.40 -4.61 -1.38
N LEU A 48 10.73 -4.53 -0.23
CA LEU A 48 9.81 -3.46 0.12
C LEU A 48 10.45 -2.62 1.21
N VAL A 49 10.66 -1.34 0.93
CA VAL A 49 11.24 -0.40 1.90
C VAL A 49 10.29 0.77 2.11
N GLN A 50 9.87 0.95 3.35
CA GLN A 50 9.01 2.07 3.72
C GLN A 50 9.85 3.35 3.85
N LEU A 51 9.36 4.45 3.27
CA LEU A 51 9.98 5.78 3.37
C LEU A 51 8.90 6.85 3.53
N ASN A 52 9.21 7.90 4.29
CA ASN A 52 8.38 9.10 4.47
C ASN A 52 6.91 8.80 4.84
N HIS A 53 6.69 7.78 5.69
CA HIS A 53 5.36 7.32 6.11
C HIS A 53 4.51 8.46 6.67
N ASP A 54 5.07 9.27 7.56
CA ASP A 54 4.36 10.40 8.20
C ASP A 54 3.89 11.45 7.19
N ASP A 55 4.68 11.72 6.15
CA ASP A 55 4.30 12.68 5.11
C ASP A 55 3.19 12.12 4.22
N CYS A 56 3.25 10.84 3.87
CA CYS A 56 2.19 10.18 3.12
C CYS A 56 0.88 10.09 3.92
N LEU A 57 0.95 9.88 5.24
CA LEU A 57 -0.23 9.85 6.10
C LEU A 57 -0.96 11.19 6.18
N LYS A 58 -0.28 12.32 6.02
CA LYS A 58 -0.94 13.64 5.95
C LYS A 58 -1.92 13.70 4.78
N LEU A 59 -1.53 13.17 3.61
CA LEU A 59 -2.39 13.12 2.43
C LEU A 59 -3.65 12.28 2.66
N PHE A 60 -3.59 11.25 3.50
CA PHE A 60 -4.76 10.44 3.85
C PHE A 60 -5.74 11.22 4.73
N LYS A 61 -5.22 12.03 5.67
CA LYS A 61 -6.04 12.94 6.48
C LYS A 61 -6.71 13.99 5.60
N ASP A 62 -5.93 14.62 4.71
CA ASP A 62 -6.44 15.59 3.76
C ASP A 62 -7.57 14.98 2.93
N TYR A 63 -7.38 13.76 2.40
CA TYR A 63 -8.40 13.03 1.65
C TYR A 63 -9.68 12.81 2.47
N GLN A 64 -9.58 12.36 3.73
CA GLN A 64 -10.74 12.14 4.59
C GLN A 64 -11.53 13.42 4.90
N GLU A 65 -10.85 14.55 5.00
CA GLU A 65 -11.46 15.85 5.26
C GLU A 65 -12.13 16.46 4.02
N MET A 66 -11.85 15.93 2.83
CA MET A 66 -12.51 16.38 1.60
C MET A 66 -13.99 16.00 1.56
N THR A 67 -14.81 16.86 0.95
CA THR A 67 -16.19 16.52 0.64
C THR A 67 -16.23 15.49 -0.48
N HIS A 68 -16.68 14.28 -0.18
CA HIS A 68 -16.82 13.20 -1.14
C HIS A 68 -18.21 13.27 -1.77
N ASN A 69 -18.28 13.62 -3.06
CA ASN A 69 -19.53 13.49 -3.81
C ASN A 69 -19.64 12.06 -4.34
N LEU A 70 -20.66 11.34 -3.88
CA LEU A 70 -21.08 10.09 -4.51
C LEU A 70 -21.80 10.46 -5.81
N TYR A 71 -21.18 10.15 -6.95
CA TYR A 71 -21.80 10.25 -8.27
C TYR A 71 -22.82 9.14 -8.50
#